data_AF-A0A8H5GNV5-F1
#
_entry.id   AF-A0A8H5GNV5-F1
#
_cell.length_a   1.000
_cell.length_b   1.000
_cell.length_c   1.000
_cell.angle_alpha   90.00
_cell.angle_beta   90.00
_cell.angle_gamma   90.00
#
_symmetry.space_group_name_H-M   'P 1'
#
loop_
_entity.id
_entity.type
_entity.pdbx_description
1 polymer ?
#
loop_
_entity_poly.entity_id
_entity_poly.type
_entity_poly.pdbx_seq_one_letter_code
_entity_poly.pdbx_strand_id
1 'polypeptide(L)'
;MTDRDVKKLTDQHTSSLQNLPESQLPTKMKFSIAAFVLTLAASEISSASALAVRAGAPGDAQISCDGDRAKIGQYNGDFSQACVRLVNDCHRTLNNTKSIDVWAHRSCVAGATCSGVNLVSTIAQCDNTAVPGQVRLANLSTAVFEEMTAGCSSKKSCSMSHQNYIDFFYGSLSAINSNVWPNSTDQVTNWWNAITSWTKTGDTIPYHNFNDWLHLVFDANSNPPSPV
;
A
#
# COMPACT_ATOMS: atom_id res chain seq x y z
N MET A 1 -22.04 -25.11 -28.07
CA MET A 1 -22.61 -24.72 -26.77
C MET A 1 -23.95 -24.07 -27.07
N THR A 2 -25.03 -24.78 -26.79
CA THR A 2 -26.37 -24.52 -27.33
C THR A 2 -27.22 -23.69 -26.38
N ASP A 3 -28.07 -22.84 -26.96
CA ASP A 3 -28.99 -21.85 -26.34
C ASP A 3 -29.93 -22.38 -25.22
N ARG A 4 -29.91 -23.70 -24.93
CA ARG A 4 -30.64 -24.31 -23.82
C ARG A 4 -29.91 -24.26 -22.48
N ASP A 5 -28.59 -24.07 -22.48
CA ASP A 5 -27.80 -24.11 -21.24
C ASP A 5 -27.81 -22.76 -20.48
N VAL A 6 -28.16 -21.66 -21.16
CA VAL A 6 -28.22 -20.31 -20.55
C VAL A 6 -29.44 -20.14 -19.66
N LYS A 7 -30.57 -20.82 -19.96
CA LYS A 7 -31.82 -20.64 -19.20
C LYS A 7 -31.83 -21.33 -17.82
N LYS A 8 -30.96 -22.31 -17.59
CA LYS A 8 -30.89 -23.01 -16.29
C LYS A 8 -30.07 -22.30 -15.22
N LEU A 9 -29.29 -21.28 -15.58
CA LEU A 9 -28.44 -20.52 -14.64
C LEU A 9 -29.15 -19.28 -14.06
N THR A 10 -30.28 -18.87 -14.62
CA THR A 10 -31.01 -17.67 -14.17
C THR A 10 -31.95 -17.93 -12.98
N ASP A 11 -32.33 -19.18 -12.73
CA ASP A 11 -33.35 -19.52 -11.71
C ASP A 11 -32.76 -19.87 -10.31
N GLN A 12 -31.43 -19.84 -10.13
CA GLN A 12 -30.81 -20.14 -8.83
C GLN A 12 -30.46 -18.91 -7.97
N HIS A 13 -30.72 -17.69 -8.45
CA HIS A 13 -30.30 -16.46 -7.79
C HIS A 13 -31.40 -15.71 -7.04
N THR A 14 -32.47 -16.39 -6.60
CA THR A 14 -33.63 -15.75 -5.95
C THR A 14 -34.20 -16.58 -4.80
N SER A 15 -33.39 -16.91 -3.77
CA SER A 15 -33.93 -17.57 -2.56
C SER A 15 -33.17 -17.36 -1.25
N SER A 16 -32.29 -16.34 -1.12
CA SER A 16 -31.51 -16.20 0.13
C SER A 16 -31.45 -14.80 0.75
N LEU A 17 -32.46 -13.96 0.52
CA LEU A 17 -32.59 -12.64 1.18
C LEU A 17 -33.92 -12.50 1.92
N GLN A 18 -34.13 -13.33 2.94
CA GLN A 18 -35.11 -13.06 3.99
C GLN A 18 -34.52 -13.55 5.31
N ASN A 19 -34.26 -12.60 6.23
CA ASN A 19 -34.12 -12.73 7.69
C ASN A 19 -32.98 -11.84 8.22
N LEU A 20 -33.28 -10.55 8.41
CA LEU A 20 -32.52 -9.66 9.28
C LEU A 20 -33.50 -9.02 10.27
N PRO A 21 -33.39 -9.29 11.59
CA PRO A 21 -34.25 -8.68 12.58
C PRO A 21 -33.83 -7.22 12.86
N GLU A 22 -34.83 -6.35 12.88
CA GLU A 22 -34.78 -5.00 13.45
C GLU A 22 -34.56 -5.02 14.97
N SER A 23 -34.05 -3.88 15.46
CA SER A 23 -33.97 -3.44 16.86
C SER A 23 -32.64 -3.73 17.58
N GLN A 24 -32.05 -2.84 18.38
CA GLN A 24 -32.60 -1.78 19.25
C GLN A 24 -31.61 -0.60 19.35
N LEU A 25 -32.15 0.61 19.43
CA LEU A 25 -31.43 1.87 19.63
C LEU A 25 -31.39 2.22 21.14
N PRO A 26 -30.23 2.28 21.82
CA PRO A 26 -30.19 2.73 23.20
C PRO A 26 -30.05 4.27 23.33
N THR A 27 -31.09 4.82 23.94
CA THR A 27 -31.24 6.04 24.75
C THR A 27 -29.99 6.78 25.27
N LYS A 28 -29.99 8.10 24.98
CA LYS A 28 -29.59 9.25 25.82
C LYS A 28 -28.58 9.01 26.95
N MET A 29 -27.35 9.48 26.75
CA MET A 29 -26.36 9.69 27.83
C MET A 29 -26.23 11.19 28.13
N LYS A 30 -26.35 11.54 29.41
CA LYS A 30 -26.35 12.91 29.94
C LYS A 30 -24.90 13.37 30.13
N PHE A 31 -24.55 14.54 29.59
CA PHE A 31 -23.27 15.21 29.83
C PHE A 31 -23.32 15.98 31.15
N SER A 32 -22.43 15.64 32.08
CA SER A 32 -22.14 16.41 33.29
C SER A 32 -20.76 17.04 33.14
N ILE A 33 -20.71 18.38 33.13
CA ILE A 33 -19.48 19.17 33.05
C ILE A 33 -19.04 19.49 34.49
N ALA A 34 -17.86 19.02 34.89
CA ALA A 34 -17.19 19.45 36.10
C ALA A 34 -15.97 20.30 35.72
N ALA A 35 -16.01 21.59 36.08
CA ALA A 35 -14.92 22.52 35.90
C ALA A 35 -13.83 22.25 36.96
N PHE A 36 -12.60 22.01 36.53
CA PHE A 36 -11.43 22.05 37.40
C PHE A 36 -10.61 23.30 37.06
N VAL A 37 -10.64 24.25 37.99
CA VAL A 37 -9.76 25.41 38.03
C VAL A 37 -8.44 24.98 38.67
N LEU A 38 -7.33 25.13 37.97
CA LEU A 38 -6.00 25.15 38.57
C LEU A 38 -5.22 26.37 38.11
N THR A 39 -5.00 27.27 39.06
CA THR A 39 -4.01 28.36 39.02
C THR A 39 -2.82 27.97 39.88
N LEU A 40 -1.59 28.03 39.37
CA LEU A 40 -0.59 29.08 39.66
C LEU A 40 0.81 28.63 39.17
N ALA A 41 1.53 29.57 38.57
CA ALA A 41 2.89 29.44 38.08
C ALA A 41 3.95 29.66 39.19
N ALA A 42 5.12 29.03 39.06
CA ALA A 42 6.43 29.66 39.28
C ALA A 42 7.59 28.74 38.83
N SER A 43 8.31 29.26 37.84
CA SER A 43 9.73 29.13 37.45
C SER A 43 10.70 28.16 38.17
N GLU A 44 11.36 27.33 37.35
CA GLU A 44 12.74 26.90 37.50
C GLU A 44 13.45 27.12 36.14
N ILE A 45 14.41 28.04 36.08
CA ILE A 45 15.31 28.22 34.93
C ILE A 45 16.51 27.32 35.18
N SER A 46 16.55 26.17 34.51
CA SER A 46 17.77 25.43 34.28
C SER A 46 18.05 25.44 32.78
N SER A 47 19.09 26.17 32.39
CA SER A 47 19.59 26.23 31.02
C SER A 47 20.21 24.88 30.65
N ALA A 48 19.37 23.90 30.33
CA ALA A 48 19.79 22.79 29.51
C ALA A 48 19.80 23.31 28.06
N SER A 49 20.95 23.26 27.41
CA SER A 49 21.04 23.33 25.96
C SER A 49 20.36 22.10 25.38
N ALA A 50 19.04 22.07 25.42
CA ALA A 50 18.26 21.22 24.55
C ALA A 50 18.54 21.75 23.14
N LEU A 51 19.34 20.98 22.39
CA LEU A 51 19.14 20.90 20.95
C LEU A 51 17.66 20.60 20.77
N ALA A 52 16.88 21.66 20.56
CA ALA A 52 15.54 21.54 20.06
C ALA A 52 15.69 20.87 18.70
N VAL A 53 15.55 19.55 18.68
CA VAL A 53 14.98 18.87 17.53
C VAL A 53 13.69 19.63 17.29
N ARG A 54 13.71 20.51 16.29
CA ARG A 54 12.52 21.21 15.82
C ARG A 54 11.51 20.11 15.53
N ALA A 55 10.56 19.91 16.43
CA ALA A 55 9.27 19.39 16.05
C ALA A 55 8.76 20.40 15.04
N GLY A 56 8.87 20.04 13.76
CA GLY A 56 8.41 20.88 12.67
C GLY A 56 6.97 21.30 12.94
N ALA A 57 6.66 22.55 12.66
CA ALA A 57 5.29 23.05 12.68
C ALA A 57 4.41 22.12 11.81
N PRO A 58 3.09 22.02 12.05
CA PRO A 58 2.19 21.37 11.12
C PRO A 58 2.25 22.15 9.79
N GLY A 59 3.11 21.68 8.88
CA GLY A 59 3.58 22.39 7.69
C GLY A 59 4.99 22.02 7.21
N ASP A 60 5.85 21.45 8.06
CA ASP A 60 7.29 21.25 7.74
C ASP A 60 7.65 19.90 7.08
N ALA A 61 6.64 19.16 6.61
CA ALA A 61 6.80 18.12 5.61
C ALA A 61 5.67 18.28 4.60
N GLN A 62 5.65 19.41 3.88
CA GLN A 62 4.94 19.42 2.62
C GLN A 62 5.67 18.44 1.71
N ILE A 63 5.22 17.19 1.73
CA ILE A 63 5.49 16.21 0.69
C ILE A 63 5.33 16.99 -0.61
N SER A 64 6.43 17.18 -1.36
CA SER A 64 6.32 17.80 -2.67
C SER A 64 5.74 16.73 -3.58
N CYS A 65 4.41 16.62 -3.54
CA CYS A 65 3.65 15.65 -4.31
C CYS A 65 3.98 15.75 -5.80
N ASP A 66 4.28 16.96 -6.28
CA ASP A 66 4.69 17.19 -7.66
C ASP A 66 6.10 16.64 -7.94
N GLY A 67 7.02 16.78 -6.98
CA GLY A 67 8.36 16.20 -7.05
C GLY A 67 8.34 14.68 -7.06
N ASP A 68 7.49 14.06 -6.23
CA ASP A 68 7.36 12.60 -6.18
C ASP A 68 6.61 12.07 -7.40
N ARG A 69 5.56 12.76 -7.88
CA ARG A 69 4.88 12.41 -9.13
C ARG A 69 5.83 12.43 -10.33
N ALA A 70 6.80 13.35 -10.36
CA ALA A 70 7.82 13.40 -11.42
C ALA A 70 8.80 12.21 -11.40
N LYS A 71 8.91 11.50 -10.27
CA LYS A 71 9.77 10.31 -10.12
C LYS A 71 9.05 8.99 -10.37
N ILE A 72 7.73 9.00 -10.64
CA ILE A 72 6.99 7.77 -10.94
C ILE A 72 7.68 7.01 -12.09
N GLY A 73 7.87 5.71 -11.90
CA GLY A 73 8.54 4.84 -12.86
C GLY A 73 10.07 4.90 -12.83
N GLN A 74 10.68 5.76 -12.00
CA GLN A 74 12.13 5.76 -11.75
C GLN A 74 12.45 4.90 -10.54
N TYR A 75 13.22 3.84 -10.72
CA TYR A 75 13.63 2.96 -9.63
C TYR A 75 15.01 2.36 -9.90
N ASN A 76 15.90 2.44 -8.91
CA ASN A 76 17.29 1.98 -9.00
C ASN A 76 18.06 2.49 -10.24
N GLY A 77 17.81 3.75 -10.62
CA GLY A 77 18.49 4.39 -11.75
C GLY A 77 17.86 4.13 -13.13
N ASP A 78 16.86 3.26 -13.20
CA ASP A 78 16.16 2.92 -14.45
C ASP A 78 14.75 3.51 -14.49
N PHE A 79 14.32 3.90 -15.69
CA PHE A 79 12.95 4.33 -15.96
C PHE A 79 12.12 3.21 -16.63
N SER A 80 10.86 3.06 -16.20
CA SER A 80 9.89 2.15 -16.81
C SER A 80 8.53 2.81 -16.98
N GLN A 81 8.10 2.96 -18.23
CA GLN A 81 6.75 3.44 -18.54
C GLN A 81 5.68 2.44 -18.09
N ALA A 82 5.99 1.14 -18.02
CA ALA A 82 5.08 0.13 -17.47
C ALA A 82 4.77 0.41 -16.00
N CYS A 83 5.79 0.81 -15.22
CA CYS A 83 5.62 1.21 -13.83
C CYS A 83 4.74 2.44 -13.67
N VAL A 84 4.90 3.43 -14.56
CA VAL A 84 4.01 4.61 -14.60
C VAL A 84 2.55 4.18 -14.78
N ARG A 85 2.26 3.17 -15.62
CA ARG A 85 0.88 2.67 -15.79
C ARG A 85 0.32 2.05 -14.51
N LEU A 86 1.11 1.23 -13.82
CA LEU A 86 0.69 0.57 -12.57
C LEU A 86 0.45 1.57 -11.45
N VAL A 87 1.36 2.52 -11.25
CA VAL A 87 1.23 3.55 -10.21
C VAL A 87 0.04 4.47 -10.49
N ASN A 88 -0.16 4.91 -11.73
CA ASN A 88 -1.33 5.73 -12.06
C ASN A 88 -2.64 4.96 -11.90
N ASP A 89 -2.68 3.68 -12.24
CA ASP A 89 -3.86 2.85 -11.99
C ASP A 89 -4.13 2.65 -10.50
N CYS A 90 -3.10 2.46 -9.69
CA CYS A 90 -3.19 2.39 -8.23
C CYS A 90 -3.90 3.63 -7.68
N HIS A 91 -3.38 4.83 -7.97
CA HIS A 91 -3.94 6.08 -7.47
C HIS A 91 -5.36 6.32 -7.99
N ARG A 92 -5.62 6.03 -9.26
CA ARG A 92 -6.98 6.07 -9.83
C ARG A 92 -7.93 5.16 -9.05
N THR A 93 -7.51 3.94 -8.75
CA THR A 93 -8.33 2.96 -8.02
C THR A 93 -8.60 3.40 -6.58
N LEU A 94 -7.58 3.86 -5.86
CA LEU A 94 -7.74 4.41 -4.51
C LEU A 94 -8.70 5.61 -4.49
N ASN A 95 -8.55 6.53 -5.44
CA ASN A 95 -9.39 7.73 -5.54
C ASN A 95 -10.84 7.42 -5.91
N ASN A 96 -11.07 6.44 -6.79
CA ASN A 96 -12.41 6.03 -7.21
C ASN A 96 -13.14 5.25 -6.11
N THR A 97 -12.41 4.40 -5.39
CA THR A 97 -12.98 3.55 -4.32
C THR A 97 -12.99 4.23 -2.95
N LYS A 98 -12.30 5.37 -2.81
CA LYS A 98 -12.03 6.04 -1.52
C LYS A 98 -11.34 5.12 -0.51
N SER A 99 -10.60 4.12 -1.01
CA SER A 99 -9.87 3.17 -0.18
C SER A 99 -8.62 3.82 0.41
N ILE A 100 -8.34 3.50 1.67
CA ILE A 100 -7.07 3.82 2.33
C ILE A 100 -6.12 2.61 2.42
N ASP A 101 -6.60 1.43 1.98
CA ASP A 101 -5.88 0.17 2.04
C ASP A 101 -5.02 0.01 0.77
N VAL A 102 -3.90 0.75 0.72
CA VAL A 102 -3.02 0.80 -0.46
C VAL A 102 -2.60 -0.61 -0.91
N TRP A 103 -2.22 -1.48 0.03
CA TRP A 103 -1.77 -2.85 -0.26
C TRP A 103 -2.92 -3.86 -0.46
N ALA A 104 -4.17 -3.40 -0.52
CA ALA A 104 -5.29 -4.23 -0.95
C ALA A 104 -5.48 -4.25 -2.47
N HIS A 105 -4.79 -3.37 -3.21
CA HIS A 105 -4.94 -3.23 -4.65
C HIS A 105 -3.72 -3.76 -5.40
N ARG A 106 -3.98 -4.63 -6.38
CA ARG A 106 -2.95 -5.30 -7.19
C ARG A 106 -1.97 -4.32 -7.85
N SER A 107 -2.49 -3.28 -8.50
CA SER A 107 -1.66 -2.28 -9.19
C SER A 107 -0.80 -1.45 -8.24
N CYS A 108 -1.27 -1.21 -7.01
CA CYS A 108 -0.47 -0.54 -5.99
C CYS A 108 0.73 -1.38 -5.55
N VAL A 109 0.52 -2.67 -5.30
CA VAL A 109 1.61 -3.58 -4.93
C VAL A 109 2.59 -3.73 -6.10
N ALA A 110 2.10 -4.00 -7.32
CA ALA A 110 2.97 -4.11 -8.49
C ALA A 110 3.75 -2.82 -8.78
N GLY A 111 3.09 -1.65 -8.72
CA GLY A 111 3.73 -0.35 -8.89
C GLY A 111 4.80 -0.07 -7.83
N ALA A 112 4.56 -0.44 -6.58
CA ALA A 112 5.53 -0.28 -5.49
C ALA A 112 6.81 -1.08 -5.74
N THR A 113 6.71 -2.29 -6.33
CA THR A 113 7.90 -3.10 -6.66
C THR A 113 8.82 -2.48 -7.69
N CYS A 114 8.34 -1.53 -8.50
CA CYS A 114 9.10 -1.01 -9.62
C CYS A 114 9.17 0.53 -9.71
N SER A 115 8.53 1.24 -8.79
CA SER A 115 8.69 2.70 -8.57
C SER A 115 9.11 3.05 -7.14
N GLY A 116 9.10 2.08 -6.23
CA GLY A 116 9.38 2.26 -4.81
C GLY A 116 8.11 2.30 -3.95
N VAL A 117 8.20 1.71 -2.77
CA VAL A 117 7.14 1.63 -1.76
C VAL A 117 6.86 3.01 -1.17
N ASN A 118 7.92 3.75 -0.85
CA ASN A 118 7.79 5.08 -0.28
C ASN A 118 7.09 6.00 -1.28
N LEU A 119 7.51 5.96 -2.55
CA LEU A 119 6.91 6.79 -3.59
C LEU A 119 5.40 6.55 -3.72
N VAL A 120 4.98 5.28 -3.85
CA VAL A 120 3.56 4.93 -4.01
C VAL A 120 2.74 5.32 -2.78
N SER A 121 3.23 5.03 -1.57
CA SER A 121 2.51 5.38 -0.34
C SER A 121 2.46 6.88 -0.06
N THR A 122 3.50 7.62 -0.42
CA THR A 122 3.59 9.08 -0.28
C THR A 122 2.65 9.79 -1.28
N ILE A 123 2.59 9.35 -2.53
CA ILE A 123 1.64 9.90 -3.50
C ILE A 123 0.19 9.52 -3.12
N ALA A 124 -0.05 8.33 -2.56
CA ALA A 124 -1.38 7.99 -2.04
C ALA A 124 -1.83 8.93 -0.91
N GLN A 125 -0.92 9.33 -0.02
CA GLN A 125 -1.17 10.35 1.02
C GLN A 125 -1.42 11.73 0.44
N CYS A 126 -0.72 12.10 -0.64
CA CYS A 126 -0.96 13.34 -1.37
C CYS A 126 -2.38 13.43 -1.95
N ASP A 127 -2.85 12.32 -2.50
CA ASP A 127 -4.17 12.24 -3.13
C ASP A 127 -5.29 12.16 -2.07
N ASN A 128 -5.02 11.52 -0.94
CA ASN A 128 -5.96 11.33 0.15
C ASN A 128 -5.25 11.36 1.50
N THR A 129 -5.42 12.46 2.25
CA THR A 129 -4.78 12.66 3.57
C THR A 129 -5.26 11.68 4.65
N ALA A 130 -6.32 10.91 4.40
CA ALA A 130 -6.75 9.83 5.29
C ALA A 130 -5.88 8.56 5.15
N VAL A 131 -5.13 8.41 4.06
CA VAL A 131 -4.13 7.35 3.92
C VAL A 131 -3.04 7.61 4.96
N PRO A 132 -2.72 6.64 5.84
CA PRO A 132 -1.67 6.84 6.82
C PRO A 132 -0.28 6.69 6.18
N GLY A 133 0.77 7.12 6.88
CA GLY A 133 2.16 6.91 6.45
C GLY A 133 2.49 5.42 6.26
N GLN A 134 3.46 5.12 5.39
CA GLN A 134 3.87 3.76 4.97
C GLN A 134 3.84 2.71 6.09
N VAL A 135 4.52 2.98 7.21
CA VAL A 135 4.64 2.04 8.35
C VAL A 135 3.31 1.74 9.06
N ARG A 136 2.28 2.55 8.83
CA ARG A 136 0.95 2.45 9.44
C ARG A 136 -0.12 1.98 8.44
N LEU A 137 0.24 1.70 7.19
CA LEU A 137 -0.69 1.14 6.23
C LEU A 137 -1.20 -0.23 6.71
N ALA A 138 -2.39 -0.60 6.24
CA ALA A 138 -2.90 -1.93 6.47
C ALA A 138 -1.98 -2.97 5.80
N ASN A 139 -1.84 -4.13 6.43
CA ASN A 139 -1.07 -5.24 5.88
C ASN A 139 -1.53 -5.61 4.46
N LEU A 140 -0.60 -6.17 3.69
CA LEU A 140 -0.86 -6.74 2.37
C LEU A 140 -2.10 -7.65 2.39
N SER A 141 -3.04 -7.40 1.47
CA SER A 141 -4.22 -8.24 1.33
C SER A 141 -3.84 -9.68 1.04
N THR A 142 -4.50 -10.63 1.71
CA THR A 142 -4.34 -12.06 1.46
C THR A 142 -4.60 -12.38 0.00
N ALA A 143 -5.66 -11.83 -0.59
CA ALA A 143 -6.03 -12.09 -1.97
C ALA A 143 -4.94 -11.63 -2.95
N VAL A 144 -4.32 -10.47 -2.70
CA VAL A 144 -3.21 -10.00 -3.54
C VAL A 144 -2.00 -10.92 -3.41
N PHE A 145 -1.65 -11.35 -2.20
CA PHE A 145 -0.53 -12.28 -2.02
C PHE A 145 -0.80 -13.68 -2.61
N GLU A 146 -2.05 -14.14 -2.60
CA GLU A 146 -2.46 -15.37 -3.29
C GLU A 146 -2.21 -15.26 -4.79
N GLU A 147 -2.54 -14.13 -5.42
CA GLU A 147 -2.21 -13.87 -6.82
C GLU A 147 -0.69 -13.88 -7.07
N MET A 148 0.10 -13.37 -6.12
CA MET A 148 1.56 -13.39 -6.17
C MET A 148 2.20 -14.77 -5.96
N THR A 149 1.41 -15.77 -5.57
CA THR A 149 1.89 -17.14 -5.29
C THR A 149 1.17 -18.17 -6.15
N ALA A 150 0.70 -17.75 -7.32
CA ALA A 150 -0.06 -18.58 -8.27
C ALA A 150 -1.28 -19.27 -7.64
N GLY A 151 -1.98 -18.57 -6.75
CA GLY A 151 -3.21 -19.02 -6.08
C GLY A 151 -2.99 -19.82 -4.80
N CYS A 152 -1.77 -19.86 -4.26
CA CYS A 152 -1.49 -20.53 -3.00
C CYS A 152 -2.07 -19.73 -1.80
N SER A 153 -3.08 -20.27 -1.12
CA SER A 153 -3.88 -19.55 -0.10
C SER A 153 -3.35 -19.56 1.33
N SER A 154 -2.33 -20.35 1.61
CA SER A 154 -1.75 -20.43 2.96
C SER A 154 -0.63 -19.42 3.18
N LYS A 155 -0.91 -18.30 3.86
CA LYS A 155 0.12 -17.31 4.25
C LYS A 155 1.33 -17.89 4.99
N LYS A 156 1.17 -19.05 5.65
CA LYS A 156 2.23 -19.71 6.41
C LYS A 156 3.15 -20.60 5.56
N SER A 157 2.64 -21.16 4.46
CA SER A 157 3.38 -22.14 3.66
C SER A 157 3.62 -21.69 2.21
N CYS A 158 2.96 -20.63 1.76
CA CYS A 158 3.14 -20.07 0.43
C CYS A 158 4.25 -19.01 0.46
N SER A 159 5.19 -19.16 -0.46
CA SER A 159 6.25 -18.19 -0.72
C SER A 159 6.21 -17.83 -2.20
N MET A 160 6.40 -16.54 -2.49
CA MET A 160 6.51 -16.05 -3.85
C MET A 160 7.88 -16.43 -4.40
N SER A 161 7.93 -17.12 -5.53
CA SER A 161 9.18 -17.34 -6.29
C SER A 161 9.42 -16.21 -7.29
N HIS A 162 10.61 -16.16 -7.89
CA HIS A 162 10.91 -15.21 -8.97
C HIS A 162 9.92 -15.32 -10.15
N GLN A 163 9.57 -16.54 -10.57
CA GLN A 163 8.61 -16.72 -11.66
C GLN A 163 7.21 -16.22 -11.26
N ASN A 164 6.78 -16.47 -10.02
CA ASN A 164 5.49 -15.95 -9.56
C ASN A 164 5.46 -14.43 -9.54
N TYR A 165 6.58 -13.78 -9.18
CA TYR A 165 6.70 -12.33 -9.25
C TYR A 165 6.59 -11.80 -10.69
N ILE A 166 7.29 -12.42 -11.64
CA ILE A 166 7.19 -12.08 -13.07
C ILE A 166 5.73 -12.20 -13.52
N ASP A 167 5.11 -13.35 -13.28
CA ASP A 167 3.73 -13.61 -13.68
C ASP A 167 2.75 -12.62 -13.04
N PHE A 168 2.95 -12.30 -11.76
CA PHE A 168 2.17 -11.31 -11.05
C PHE A 168 2.31 -9.92 -11.69
N PHE A 169 3.54 -9.48 -11.98
CA PHE A 169 3.83 -8.17 -12.55
C PHE A 169 3.20 -8.00 -13.93
N TYR A 170 3.47 -8.93 -14.85
CA TYR A 170 2.88 -8.91 -16.20
C TYR A 170 1.36 -9.12 -16.17
N GLY A 171 0.86 -9.95 -15.26
CA GLY A 171 -0.57 -10.11 -15.03
C GLY A 171 -1.23 -8.83 -14.52
N SER A 172 -0.54 -8.03 -13.70
CA SER A 172 -1.03 -6.74 -13.23
C SER A 172 -1.15 -5.72 -14.36
N LEU A 173 -0.17 -5.66 -15.25
CA LEU A 173 -0.25 -4.85 -16.48
C LEU A 173 -1.38 -5.29 -17.39
N SER A 174 -1.58 -6.61 -17.54
CA SER A 174 -2.68 -7.17 -18.32
C SER A 174 -4.04 -6.82 -17.71
N ALA A 175 -4.18 -6.90 -16.38
CA ALA A 175 -5.43 -6.60 -15.68
C ALA A 175 -5.88 -5.14 -15.85
N ILE A 176 -4.93 -4.21 -16.02
CA ILE A 176 -5.22 -2.80 -16.29
C ILE A 176 -5.32 -2.47 -17.79
N ASN A 177 -5.32 -3.49 -18.66
CA ASN A 177 -5.30 -3.37 -20.12
C ASN A 177 -4.14 -2.51 -20.65
N SER A 178 -2.96 -2.62 -20.03
CA SER A 178 -1.76 -1.93 -20.51
C SER A 178 -1.29 -2.54 -21.83
N ASN A 179 -0.94 -1.68 -22.78
CA ASN A 179 -0.16 -2.04 -23.97
C ASN A 179 1.32 -1.64 -23.85
N VAL A 180 1.73 -1.17 -22.67
CA VAL A 180 3.10 -0.80 -22.34
C VAL A 180 3.68 -1.85 -21.40
N TRP A 181 4.85 -2.37 -21.77
CA TRP A 181 5.57 -3.43 -21.07
C TRP A 181 6.95 -2.95 -20.62
N PRO A 182 7.59 -3.62 -19.65
CA PRO A 182 9.00 -3.39 -19.33
C PRO A 182 9.89 -3.51 -20.57
N ASN A 183 11.01 -2.79 -20.58
CA ASN A 183 11.93 -2.79 -21.73
C ASN A 183 12.64 -4.15 -21.90
N SER A 184 12.78 -4.92 -20.83
CA SER A 184 13.38 -6.25 -20.83
C SER A 184 12.92 -7.06 -19.61
N THR A 185 13.15 -8.38 -19.67
CA THR A 185 13.01 -9.29 -18.51
C THR A 185 14.05 -9.00 -17.42
N ASP A 186 15.23 -8.50 -17.81
CA ASP A 186 16.29 -8.13 -16.87
C ASP A 186 15.86 -6.96 -15.99
N GLN A 187 15.10 -6.01 -16.54
CA GLN A 187 14.54 -4.90 -15.78
C GLN A 187 13.61 -5.41 -14.66
N VAL A 188 12.74 -6.37 -14.96
CA VAL A 188 11.85 -7.00 -13.97
C VAL A 188 12.65 -7.81 -12.94
N THR A 189 13.67 -8.53 -13.40
CA THR A 189 14.59 -9.29 -12.54
C THR A 189 15.33 -8.37 -11.56
N ASN A 190 15.72 -7.16 -11.98
CA ASN A 190 16.37 -6.19 -11.11
C ASN A 190 15.46 -5.71 -9.97
N TRP A 191 14.16 -5.56 -10.22
CA TRP A 191 13.19 -5.22 -9.18
C TRP A 191 13.01 -6.36 -8.18
N TRP A 192 12.92 -7.60 -8.67
CA TRP A 192 12.91 -8.79 -7.82
C TRP A 192 14.16 -8.85 -6.92
N ASN A 193 15.33 -8.63 -7.51
CA ASN A 193 16.61 -8.66 -6.80
C ASN A 193 16.69 -7.61 -5.70
N ALA A 194 16.10 -6.43 -5.89
CA ALA A 194 16.02 -5.41 -4.84
C ALA A 194 15.22 -5.91 -3.63
N ILE A 195 14.09 -6.59 -3.86
CA ILE A 195 13.23 -7.13 -2.80
C ILE A 195 13.91 -8.30 -2.10
N THR A 196 14.49 -9.27 -2.83
CA THR A 196 15.19 -10.41 -2.23
C THR A 196 16.44 -9.98 -1.45
N SER A 197 17.17 -8.99 -1.96
CA SER A 197 18.32 -8.40 -1.25
C SER A 197 17.91 -7.74 0.07
N TRP A 198 16.75 -7.09 0.13
CA TRP A 198 16.25 -6.49 1.37
C TRP A 198 15.72 -7.57 2.34
N THR A 199 14.92 -8.51 1.84
CA THR A 199 14.24 -9.51 2.67
C THR A 199 15.18 -10.60 3.19
N LYS A 200 16.30 -10.88 2.51
CA LYS A 200 17.29 -11.91 2.87
C LYS A 200 16.70 -13.32 3.04
N THR A 201 15.74 -13.66 2.18
CA THR A 201 14.97 -14.92 2.24
C THR A 201 15.48 -16.01 1.28
N GLY A 202 16.42 -15.68 0.39
CA GLY A 202 16.90 -16.57 -0.67
C GLY A 202 16.06 -16.48 -1.93
N ASP A 203 15.72 -17.63 -2.52
CA ASP A 203 15.07 -17.70 -3.84
C ASP A 203 13.54 -17.49 -3.80
N THR A 204 12.95 -17.49 -2.60
CA THR A 204 11.52 -17.30 -2.42
C THR A 204 11.24 -16.37 -1.24
N ILE A 205 10.19 -15.55 -1.35
CA ILE A 205 9.80 -14.57 -0.33
C ILE A 205 8.48 -14.99 0.33
N PRO A 206 8.47 -15.35 1.62
CA PRO A 206 7.24 -15.58 2.39
C PRO A 206 6.43 -14.29 2.59
N TYR A 207 5.13 -14.45 2.90
CA TYR A 207 4.21 -13.33 3.12
C TYR A 207 4.74 -12.29 4.09
N HIS A 208 5.26 -12.71 5.25
CA HIS A 208 5.67 -11.80 6.30
C HIS A 208 6.85 -10.93 5.86
N ASN A 209 7.86 -11.50 5.21
CA ASN A 209 8.99 -10.72 4.71
C ASN A 209 8.58 -9.74 3.61
N PHE A 210 7.69 -10.14 2.70
CA PHE A 210 7.22 -9.24 1.65
C PHE A 210 6.34 -8.11 2.22
N ASN A 211 5.48 -8.44 3.20
CA ASN A 211 4.71 -7.44 3.92
C ASN A 211 5.63 -6.47 4.67
N ASP A 212 6.66 -6.96 5.37
CA ASP A 212 7.62 -6.11 6.06
C ASP A 212 8.36 -5.19 5.09
N TRP A 213 8.73 -5.69 3.91
CA TRP A 213 9.32 -4.86 2.85
C TRP A 213 8.39 -3.70 2.45
N LEU A 214 7.08 -3.96 2.25
CA LEU A 214 6.07 -2.93 1.95
C LEU A 214 5.86 -1.89 3.06
N HIS A 215 6.34 -2.13 4.28
CA HIS A 215 6.16 -1.20 5.40
C HIS A 215 7.48 -0.56 5.86
N LEU A 216 8.60 -1.24 5.69
CA LEU A 216 9.87 -0.89 6.34
C LEU A 216 11.01 -0.58 5.38
N VAL A 217 10.85 -0.81 4.07
CA VAL A 217 11.87 -0.39 3.10
C VAL A 217 11.91 1.14 3.04
N PHE A 218 13.11 1.69 3.16
CA PHE A 218 13.40 3.08 2.84
C PHE A 218 14.14 3.07 1.51
N ASP A 219 13.42 3.37 0.43
CA ASP A 219 14.00 3.36 -0.92
C ASP A 219 15.02 4.50 -1.05
N ALA A 220 16.13 4.27 -1.75
CA ALA A 220 17.19 5.28 -1.96
C ALA A 220 16.71 6.55 -2.70
N ASN A 221 15.51 6.51 -3.29
CA ASN A 221 14.84 7.67 -3.90
C ASN A 221 14.26 8.66 -2.87
N SER A 222 14.10 8.23 -1.61
CA SER A 222 13.90 9.05 -0.44
C SER A 222 15.21 9.05 0.35
N ASN A 223 15.93 10.18 0.40
CA ASN A 223 17.23 10.37 1.07
C ASN A 223 17.64 9.24 2.05
N PRO A 224 18.78 8.57 1.84
CA PRO A 224 19.19 7.49 2.73
C PRO A 224 19.32 8.03 4.16
N PRO A 225 18.77 7.35 5.18
CA PRO A 225 19.13 7.65 6.55
C PRO A 225 20.62 7.36 6.69
N SER A 226 21.38 8.37 7.17
CA SER A 226 22.78 8.18 7.54
C SER A 226 22.92 6.96 8.45
N PRO A 227 23.95 6.12 8.24
CA PRO A 227 24.23 5.02 9.13
C PRO A 227 24.48 5.58 10.54
N VAL A 228 23.74 5.05 11.52
CA VAL A 228 24.01 5.22 12.96
C VAL A 228 25.07 4.21 13.37
#